data_AF-A0A3A2ZKF7-F1
#
_entry.id   AF-A0A3A2ZKF7-F1
#
_cell.length_a   1.000
_cell.length_b   1.000
_cell.length_c   1.000
_cell.angle_alpha   90.00
_cell.angle_beta   90.00
_cell.angle_gamma   90.00
#
_symmetry.space_group_name_H-M   'P 1'
#
loop_
_entity.id
_entity.type
_entity.pdbx_description
1 polymer ?
#
loop_
_entity_poly.entity_id
_entity_poly.type
_entity_poly.pdbx_seq_one_letter_code
_entity_poly.pdbx_strand_id
1 'polypeptide(L)'
;NVGVPGGQRVYVNPLGALSFTQAHSAYIPPGSSTGPFEYFQGVHWAHYVFRGWGASGFMACPDQNRRWQVFAAVQNATVPSGNVADCLGFDALAMPWDGEDGFSVAAWQYT
;
A
#
# COMPACT_ATOMS: atom_id res chain seq x y z
N ASN A 1 17.12 -17.44 -12.98
CA ASN A 1 16.10 -16.55 -12.42
C ASN A 1 15.34 -17.33 -11.35
N VAL A 2 15.31 -16.86 -10.11
CA VAL A 2 14.63 -17.55 -8.99
C VAL A 2 13.33 -16.81 -8.72
N GLY A 3 12.20 -17.46 -9.02
CA GLY A 3 10.87 -16.92 -8.71
C GLY A 3 10.45 -17.37 -7.32
N VAL A 4 10.04 -16.43 -6.46
CA VAL A 4 9.49 -16.74 -5.14
C VAL A 4 8.00 -16.39 -5.11
N PRO A 5 7.12 -17.37 -4.87
CA PRO A 5 5.69 -17.13 -4.71
C PRO A 5 5.43 -16.43 -3.37
N GLY A 6 4.95 -15.19 -3.41
CA GLY A 6 4.56 -14.45 -2.21
C GLY A 6 5.70 -14.23 -1.20
N GLY A 7 5.40 -13.48 -0.13
CA GLY A 7 6.37 -13.11 0.91
C GLY A 7 6.75 -11.63 0.96
N GLN A 8 6.24 -10.83 0.02
CA GLN A 8 6.25 -9.38 0.17
C GLN A 8 5.19 -8.95 1.18
N ARG A 9 5.58 -8.10 2.12
CA ARG A 9 4.67 -7.53 3.12
C ARG A 9 4.42 -6.07 2.79
N VAL A 10 3.15 -5.69 2.74
CA VAL A 10 2.74 -4.29 2.65
C VAL A 10 2.95 -3.60 4.00
N TYR A 11 3.45 -2.37 3.97
CA TYR A 11 3.64 -1.53 5.14
C TYR A 11 3.51 -0.05 4.74
N VAL A 12 3.34 0.82 5.73
CA VAL A 12 3.46 2.27 5.56
C VAL A 12 4.83 2.68 6.08
N ASN A 13 5.65 3.27 5.22
CA ASN A 13 7.02 3.66 5.59
C ASN A 13 7.02 4.87 6.54
N PRO A 14 8.17 5.27 7.12
CA PRO A 14 8.21 6.36 8.11
C PRO A 14 7.77 7.73 7.58
N LEU A 15 7.77 7.92 6.26
CA LEU A 15 7.29 9.14 5.60
C LEU A 15 5.77 9.11 5.35
N GLY A 16 5.11 7.97 5.60
CA GLY A 16 3.69 7.77 5.34
C GLY A 16 3.36 7.14 4.00
N ALA A 17 4.34 6.81 3.16
CA ALA A 17 4.06 6.19 1.87
C ALA A 17 3.72 4.71 2.02
N LEU A 18 2.73 4.23 1.27
CA LEU A 18 2.47 2.80 1.12
C LEU A 18 3.66 2.16 0.41
N SER A 19 4.16 1.06 0.94
CA SER A 19 5.36 0.39 0.48
C SER A 19 5.22 -1.11 0.68
N PHE A 20 6.14 -1.86 0.07
CA PHE A 20 6.22 -3.30 0.23
C PHE A 20 7.69 -3.72 0.32
N THR A 21 7.93 -4.85 0.98
CA THR A 21 9.30 -5.36 1.11
C THR A 21 9.84 -5.80 -0.25
N GLN A 22 11.14 -5.57 -0.49
CA GLN A 22 11.81 -6.06 -1.70
C GLN A 22 11.79 -7.60 -1.73
N ALA A 23 11.80 -8.20 -2.93
CA ALA A 23 12.06 -9.63 -3.09
C ALA A 23 13.29 -10.07 -2.28
N HIS A 24 13.17 -11.24 -1.65
CA HIS A 24 14.22 -11.86 -0.83
C HIS A 24 14.65 -11.04 0.40
N SER A 25 13.89 -10.03 0.80
CA SER A 25 14.18 -9.23 1.99
C SER A 25 12.94 -9.07 2.87
N ALA A 26 13.11 -9.29 4.16
CA ALA A 26 12.11 -8.95 5.19
C ALA A 26 12.35 -7.57 5.81
N TYR A 27 13.30 -6.78 5.26
CA TYR A 27 13.67 -5.49 5.81
C TYR A 27 12.51 -4.49 5.68
N ILE A 28 12.13 -3.91 6.81
CA ILE A 28 11.19 -2.80 6.91
C ILE A 28 11.93 -1.69 7.68
N PRO A 29 12.01 -0.46 7.12
CA PRO A 29 12.69 0.64 7.80
C PRO A 29 12.12 0.91 9.20
N PRO A 30 12.96 1.19 10.21
CA PRO A 30 12.48 1.59 11.54
C PRO A 30 11.53 2.79 11.47
N GLY A 31 10.47 2.77 12.29
CA GLY A 31 9.42 3.80 12.27
C GLY A 31 8.30 3.54 11.26
N SER A 32 8.41 2.49 10.44
CA SER A 32 7.30 2.04 9.59
C SER A 32 6.17 1.44 10.43
N SER A 33 4.96 1.46 9.88
CA SER A 33 3.83 0.70 10.40
C SER A 33 3.48 -0.46 9.51
N THR A 34 3.23 -1.62 10.12
CA THR A 34 2.76 -2.80 9.40
C THR A 34 1.25 -3.02 9.54
N GLY A 35 0.51 -2.01 10.04
CA GLY A 35 -0.94 -2.01 10.14
C GLY A 35 -1.50 -1.09 11.24
N PRO A 36 -2.76 -1.26 11.62
CA PRO A 36 -3.73 -2.17 11.02
C PRO A 36 -4.00 -1.83 9.55
N PHE A 37 -3.93 -2.87 8.72
CA PHE A 37 -4.55 -2.90 7.41
C PHE A 37 -5.80 -3.76 7.50
N GLU A 38 -6.90 -3.27 6.97
CA GLU A 38 -8.21 -3.88 7.16
C GLU A 38 -8.87 -4.08 5.80
N TYR A 39 -9.47 -5.25 5.64
CA TYR A 39 -10.40 -5.54 4.56
C TYR A 39 -11.82 -5.28 5.07
N PHE A 40 -12.62 -4.58 4.29
CA PHE A 40 -14.06 -4.55 4.52
C PHE A 40 -14.83 -4.66 3.20
N GLN A 41 -15.91 -5.43 3.24
CA GLN A 41 -16.85 -5.54 2.13
C GLN A 41 -17.78 -4.31 2.14
N GLY A 42 -17.62 -3.40 1.17
CA GLY A 42 -18.57 -2.33 0.94
C GLY A 42 -19.82 -2.80 0.19
N VAL A 43 -20.71 -1.86 -0.15
CA VAL A 43 -21.99 -2.15 -0.83
C VAL A 43 -21.77 -2.69 -2.25
N HIS A 44 -20.81 -2.12 -2.99
CA HIS A 44 -20.53 -2.50 -4.38
C HIS A 44 -19.14 -3.10 -4.57
N TRP A 45 -18.16 -2.64 -3.80
CA TRP A 45 -16.78 -3.12 -3.86
C TRP A 45 -16.25 -3.37 -2.46
N ALA A 46 -15.32 -4.30 -2.36
CA ALA A 46 -14.51 -4.47 -1.17
C ALA A 46 -13.34 -3.49 -1.20
N HIS A 47 -12.93 -3.04 -0.01
CA HIS A 47 -11.91 -2.03 0.17
C HIS A 47 -10.82 -2.54 1.10
N TYR A 48 -9.60 -2.09 0.83
CA TYR A 48 -8.45 -2.25 1.70
C TYR A 48 -8.08 -0.89 2.26
N VAL A 49 -8.02 -0.76 3.59
CA VAL A 49 -7.72 0.51 4.24
C VAL A 49 -6.63 0.35 5.28
N PHE A 50 -5.84 1.41 5.43
CA PHE A 50 -4.91 1.55 6.53
C PHE A 50 -5.54 2.44 7.62
N ARG A 51 -5.58 1.91 8.85
CA ARG A 51 -6.09 2.63 10.05
C ARG A 51 -4.99 2.92 11.07
N GLY A 52 -3.75 2.51 10.79
CA GLY A 52 -2.60 2.82 11.63
C GLY A 52 -2.38 4.32 11.74
N TRP A 53 -1.81 4.74 12.88
CA TRP A 53 -1.55 6.15 13.19
C TRP A 53 -2.80 7.06 13.15
N GLY A 54 -4.00 6.48 13.29
CA GLY A 54 -5.25 7.24 13.18
C GLY A 54 -5.60 7.65 11.75
N ALA A 55 -5.00 7.02 10.74
CA ALA A 55 -5.31 7.28 9.34
C ALA A 55 -6.79 6.97 9.02
N SER A 56 -7.40 7.80 8.18
CA SER A 56 -8.76 7.55 7.69
C SER A 56 -8.82 6.55 6.53
N GLY A 57 -7.67 6.17 5.97
CA GLY A 57 -7.51 5.34 4.79
C GLY A 57 -6.24 5.72 4.04
N PHE A 58 -6.34 5.86 2.72
CA PHE A 58 -5.24 6.28 1.86
C PHE A 58 -5.53 7.61 1.16
N MET A 59 -4.46 8.27 0.76
CA MET A 59 -4.48 9.43 -0.12
C MET A 59 -3.45 9.25 -1.24
N ALA A 60 -3.76 9.74 -2.42
CA ALA A 60 -2.83 9.83 -3.53
C ALA A 60 -2.22 11.22 -3.52
N CYS A 61 -0.90 11.31 -3.43
CA CYS A 61 -0.16 12.57 -3.44
C CYS A 61 0.62 12.74 -4.74
N PRO A 62 0.70 13.95 -5.32
CA PRO A 62 1.52 14.21 -6.49
C PRO A 62 2.98 13.87 -6.20
N ASP A 63 3.61 13.17 -7.13
CA ASP A 63 5.03 12.86 -7.14
C ASP A 63 5.68 13.42 -8.41
N GLN A 64 7.00 13.27 -8.54
CA GLN A 64 7.76 13.69 -9.70
C GLN A 64 7.20 13.09 -11.00
N ASN A 65 7.40 13.79 -12.12
CA ASN A 65 7.03 13.34 -13.46
C ASN A 65 5.52 13.09 -13.66
N ARG A 66 4.65 13.92 -13.05
CA ARG A 66 3.18 13.84 -13.15
C ARG A 66 2.61 12.49 -12.68
N ARG A 67 3.28 11.87 -11.71
CA ARG A 67 2.85 10.61 -11.11
C ARG A 67 2.13 10.89 -9.79
N TRP A 68 1.46 9.88 -9.29
CA TRP A 68 0.83 9.90 -7.98
C TRP A 68 1.35 8.71 -7.19
N GLN A 69 1.66 8.94 -5.91
CA GLN A 69 2.05 7.90 -4.98
C GLN A 69 1.04 7.81 -3.84
N VAL A 70 0.77 6.60 -3.38
CA VAL A 70 -0.21 6.35 -2.32
C VAL A 70 0.47 6.51 -0.96
N PHE A 71 -0.16 7.29 -0.09
CA PHE A 71 0.24 7.54 1.29
C PHE A 71 -0.91 7.17 2.25
N ALA A 72 -0.59 6.90 3.51
CA ALA A 72 -1.57 6.90 4.58
C ALA A 72 -2.20 8.29 4.70
N ALA A 73 -3.52 8.36 4.78
CA ALA A 73 -4.25 9.60 4.93
C ALA A 73 -4.13 10.14 6.38
N VAL A 74 -2.99 10.75 6.68
CA VAL A 74 -2.66 11.42 7.94
C VAL A 74 -2.16 12.83 7.67
N GLN A 75 -2.46 13.78 8.56
CA GLN A 75 -2.09 15.19 8.37
C GLN A 75 -0.57 15.44 8.40
N ASN A 76 0.19 14.58 9.08
CA ASN A 76 1.64 14.73 9.27
C ASN A 76 2.46 13.85 8.30
N ALA A 77 1.89 13.41 7.18
CA ALA A 77 2.65 12.65 6.18
C ALA A 77 3.68 13.56 5.50
N THR A 78 4.89 13.04 5.27
CA THR A 78 5.94 13.73 4.55
C THR A 78 5.78 13.44 3.06
N VAL A 79 4.87 14.17 2.41
CA VAL A 79 4.52 13.98 1.00
C VAL A 79 5.49 14.74 0.07
N PRO A 80 5.63 14.35 -1.22
CA PRO A 80 6.64 14.94 -2.10
C PRO A 80 6.47 16.44 -2.33
N SER A 81 5.24 16.95 -2.35
CA SER A 81 4.98 18.40 -2.47
C SER A 81 5.23 19.18 -1.17
N GLY A 82 5.42 18.48 -0.04
CA GLY A 82 5.48 19.08 1.29
C GLY A 82 4.13 19.55 1.83
N ASN A 83 3.03 19.35 1.09
CA ASN A 83 1.69 19.79 1.48
C ASN A 83 0.64 18.69 1.23
N VAL A 84 0.11 18.12 2.30
CA VAL A 84 -0.93 17.08 2.25
C VAL A 84 -2.23 17.55 1.59
N ALA A 85 -2.47 18.86 1.54
CA ALA A 85 -3.66 19.41 0.87
C ALA A 85 -3.60 19.26 -0.67
N ASP A 86 -2.43 18.98 -1.23
CA ASP A 86 -2.29 18.68 -2.66
C ASP A 86 -2.68 17.23 -2.99
N CYS A 87 -2.86 16.39 -1.96
CA CYS A 87 -3.24 14.99 -2.11
C CYS A 87 -4.76 14.85 -2.28
N LEU A 88 -5.16 13.80 -3.01
CA LEU A 88 -6.54 13.42 -3.23
C LEU A 88 -6.89 12.18 -2.42
N GLY A 89 -8.15 12.00 -2.05
CA GLY A 89 -8.62 10.74 -1.46
C GLY A 89 -8.34 9.55 -2.40
N PHE A 90 -7.94 8.42 -1.84
CA PHE A 90 -7.65 7.21 -2.61
C PHE A 90 -8.35 5.99 -2.02
N ASP A 91 -9.22 5.37 -2.81
CA ASP A 91 -9.90 4.13 -2.47
C ASP A 91 -9.16 2.93 -3.06
N ALA A 92 -8.50 2.14 -2.22
CA ALA A 92 -7.90 0.89 -2.65
C ALA A 92 -8.97 -0.21 -2.67
N LEU A 93 -9.37 -0.63 -3.88
CA LEU A 93 -10.30 -1.74 -4.05
C LEU A 93 -9.58 -3.07 -3.83
N ALA A 94 -10.21 -4.01 -3.14
CA ALA A 94 -9.67 -5.33 -2.85
C ALA A 94 -10.67 -6.41 -3.26
N MET A 95 -10.69 -6.75 -4.55
CA MET A 95 -11.53 -7.84 -5.01
C MET A 95 -10.93 -9.19 -4.60
N PRO A 96 -11.75 -10.17 -4.20
CA PRO A 96 -11.29 -11.53 -3.97
C PRO A 96 -10.52 -12.06 -5.19
N TRP A 97 -9.43 -12.76 -4.93
CA TRP A 97 -8.71 -13.51 -5.95
C TRP A 97 -9.15 -14.96 -5.88
N ASP A 98 -9.87 -15.41 -6.91
CA ASP A 98 -10.43 -16.77 -6.96
C ASP A 98 -9.48 -17.80 -7.61
N GLY A 99 -8.29 -17.38 -8.01
CA GLY A 99 -7.33 -18.21 -8.75
C GLY A 99 -7.74 -18.40 -10.21
N GLU A 100 -6.73 -18.50 -11.09
CA GLU A 100 -6.91 -19.03 -12.44
C GLU A 100 -6.28 -20.42 -12.52
N ASP A 101 -6.79 -21.29 -13.40
CA ASP A 101 -6.30 -22.66 -13.57
C ASP A 101 -4.78 -22.70 -13.73
N GLY A 102 -4.09 -23.29 -12.74
CA GLY A 102 -2.64 -23.44 -12.73
C GLY A 102 -1.85 -22.38 -11.94
N PHE A 103 -2.49 -21.37 -11.34
CA PHE A 103 -1.83 -20.33 -10.55
C PHE A 103 -2.22 -20.38 -9.07
N SER A 104 -1.24 -20.53 -8.18
CA SER A 104 -1.46 -20.62 -6.72
C SER A 104 -1.27 -19.31 -5.95
N VAL A 105 -0.78 -18.24 -6.60
CA VAL A 105 -0.52 -16.94 -5.96
C VAL A 105 -0.92 -15.77 -6.86
N ALA A 106 -1.33 -14.66 -6.24
CA ALA A 106 -1.84 -13.48 -6.94
C ALA A 106 -0.74 -12.51 -7.43
N ALA A 107 0.52 -12.64 -6.99
CA ALA A 107 1.62 -11.75 -7.38
C ALA A 107 2.99 -12.44 -7.35
N TRP A 108 3.88 -12.00 -8.26
CA TRP A 108 5.27 -12.48 -8.39
C TRP A 108 6.21 -11.29 -8.60
N GLN A 109 7.45 -11.41 -8.12
CA GLN A 109 8.55 -10.50 -8.47
C GLN A 109 9.75 -11.32 -8.96
N TYR A 110 10.37 -10.87 -10.04
CA TYR A 110 11.66 -11.38 -10.52
C TYR A 110 12.78 -10.40 -10.13
N THR A 111 14.00 -10.92 -9.96
CA THR A 111 15.22 -10.12 -9.71
C THR A 111 16.20 -10.27 -10.85
#